data_AF-A0A3D4YAB6-F1
#
_entry.id   AF-A0A3D4YAB6-F1
#
_cell.length_a   1.000
_cell.length_b   1.000
_cell.length_c   1.000
_cell.angle_alpha   90.00
_cell.angle_beta   90.00
_cell.angle_gamma   90.00
#
_symmetry.space_group_name_H-M   'P 1'
#
loop_
_entity.id
_entity.type
_entity.pdbx_description
1 polymer ?
#
loop_
_entity_poly.entity_id
_entity_poly.type
_entity_poly.pdbx_seq_one_letter_code
_entity_poly.pdbx_strand_id
1 'polypeptide(L)'
;MKCSNCGAFVNPYWGKCQLCDTPRDEANELLSLETLKKYADDDEWEEIVSSPQKLAAFYGLIDEKLTREKGLIPKTYTTTVVCAKCGEVAIEPSLRGDGYIQNCPWCLNRRQGLPIPTADQIKRASGDNKLWVNS
;
A
#
# COMPACT_ATOMS: atom_id res chain seq x y z
N MET A 1 0.94 12.39 3.38
CA MET A 1 1.57 12.76 2.08
C MET A 1 3.06 12.47 2.18
N LYS A 2 3.81 12.29 1.07
CA LYS A 2 5.28 12.39 1.09
C LYS A 2 5.68 13.63 0.29
N CYS A 3 6.59 14.47 0.79
CA CYS A 3 7.09 15.66 0.07
C CYS A 3 7.65 15.20 -1.27
N SER A 4 7.17 15.75 -2.39
CA SER A 4 7.70 15.46 -3.74
C SER A 4 9.19 15.77 -3.84
N ASN A 5 9.64 16.79 -3.09
CA ASN A 5 11.02 17.26 -3.08
C ASN A 5 11.95 16.44 -2.16
N CYS A 6 11.53 16.04 -0.95
CA CYS A 6 12.41 15.40 0.04
C CYS A 6 11.98 14.01 0.53
N GLY A 7 10.84 13.51 0.09
CA GLY A 7 10.33 12.17 0.45
C GLY A 7 9.82 12.02 1.90
N ALA A 8 9.94 13.05 2.75
CA ALA A 8 9.47 13.02 4.13
C ALA A 8 7.95 12.94 4.22
N PHE A 9 7.43 12.31 5.28
CA PHE A 9 5.99 12.30 5.55
C PHE A 9 5.49 13.73 5.85
N VAL A 10 4.57 14.21 5.04
CA VAL A 10 3.89 15.51 5.19
C VAL A 10 2.49 15.30 5.71
N ASN A 11 2.18 16.03 6.77
CA ASN A 11 0.85 16.12 7.36
C ASN A 11 -0.12 16.83 6.39
N PRO A 12 -1.28 16.26 6.06
CA PRO A 12 -2.28 16.87 5.17
C PRO A 12 -2.83 18.23 5.62
N TYR A 13 -2.66 18.60 6.90
CA TYR A 13 -3.13 19.88 7.44
C TYR A 13 -2.11 21.01 7.31
N TRP A 14 -0.86 20.72 6.95
CA TRP A 14 0.17 21.73 6.78
C TRP A 14 0.25 22.10 5.29
N GLY A 15 0.08 23.39 4.97
CA GLY A 15 0.13 23.91 3.60
C GLY A 15 1.49 23.73 2.90
N LYS A 16 2.49 23.22 3.62
CA LYS A 16 3.82 22.90 3.15
C LYS A 16 4.44 21.75 3.95
N CYS A 17 5.42 21.07 3.37
CA CYS A 17 6.24 20.11 4.11
C CYS A 17 7.08 20.79 5.19
N GLN A 18 7.11 20.22 6.40
CA GLN A 18 7.91 20.79 7.50
C GLN A 18 9.42 20.63 7.37
N LEU A 19 9.90 19.76 6.48
CA LEU A 19 11.33 19.53 6.29
C LEU A 19 11.90 20.34 5.12
N CYS A 20 11.14 20.44 4.03
CA CYS A 20 11.58 20.98 2.73
C CYS A 20 10.83 22.28 2.33
N ASP A 21 9.84 22.72 3.14
CA ASP A 21 8.94 23.86 2.87
C ASP A 21 8.19 23.82 1.52
N THR A 22 8.20 22.66 0.84
CA THR A 22 7.54 22.47 -0.46
C THR A 22 6.01 22.60 -0.35
N PRO A 23 5.35 23.40 -1.21
CA PRO A 23 3.91 23.58 -1.22
C PRO A 23 3.12 22.28 -1.43
N ARG A 24 1.91 22.23 -0.89
CA ARG A 24 1.03 21.05 -0.86
C ARG A 24 0.57 20.58 -2.25
N ASP A 25 0.64 21.45 -3.24
CA ASP A 25 -0.02 21.38 -4.55
C ASP A 25 0.49 20.22 -5.43
N GLU A 26 1.61 19.60 -5.06
CA GLU A 26 2.22 18.44 -5.72
C GLU A 26 1.97 17.10 -5.00
N ALA A 27 1.05 17.05 -4.03
CA ALA A 27 0.70 15.81 -3.33
C ALA A 27 -0.39 15.03 -4.08
N ASN A 28 -0.15 13.74 -4.34
CA ASN A 28 -1.14 12.79 -4.87
C ASN A 28 -2.50 12.91 -4.16
N GLU A 29 -3.60 12.69 -4.91
CA GLU A 29 -4.98 12.57 -4.39
C GLU A 29 -4.99 11.66 -3.17
N LEU A 30 -5.12 12.26 -1.97
CA LEU A 30 -5.28 11.52 -0.74
C LEU A 30 -6.73 11.08 -0.59
N LEU A 31 -6.93 9.92 0.06
CA LEU A 31 -8.20 9.56 0.66
C LEU A 31 -8.72 10.70 1.56
N SER A 32 -10.00 11.01 1.46
CA SER A 32 -10.65 11.99 2.34
C SER A 32 -10.75 11.47 3.77
N LEU A 33 -10.84 12.37 4.75
CA LEU A 33 -11.06 12.00 6.16
C LEU A 33 -12.37 11.24 6.34
N GLU A 34 -13.40 11.57 5.55
CA GLU A 34 -14.67 10.84 5.57
C GLU A 34 -14.47 9.40 5.10
N THR A 35 -13.67 9.17 4.07
CA THR A 35 -13.31 7.81 3.64
C THR A 35 -12.53 7.09 4.74
N LEU A 36 -11.53 7.73 5.36
CA LEU A 36 -10.78 7.10 6.45
C LEU A 36 -11.69 6.75 7.64
N LYS A 37 -12.59 7.66 8.02
CA LYS A 37 -13.53 7.45 9.13
C LYS A 37 -14.43 6.23 8.90
N LYS A 38 -14.83 5.93 7.66
CA LYS A 38 -15.62 4.72 7.32
C LYS A 38 -14.91 3.40 7.64
N TYR A 39 -13.59 3.41 7.78
CA TYR A 39 -12.78 2.23 8.09
C TYR A 39 -12.27 2.21 9.54
N ALA A 40 -12.45 3.29 10.29
CA ALA A 40 -12.14 3.31 11.72
C ALA A 40 -13.36 2.83 12.48
N ASP A 41 -13.15 2.10 13.57
CA ASP A 41 -14.19 1.90 14.55
C ASP A 41 -14.47 3.23 15.25
N ASP A 42 -15.74 3.48 15.63
CA ASP A 42 -16.18 4.78 16.17
C ASP A 42 -15.35 5.21 17.40
N ASP A 43 -14.95 4.23 18.23
CA ASP A 43 -14.19 4.45 19.46
C ASP A 43 -12.69 4.74 19.22
N GLU A 44 -12.14 4.41 18.04
CA GLU A 44 -10.73 4.60 17.71
C GLU A 44 -10.46 5.90 16.94
N TRP A 45 -11.50 6.48 16.32
CA TRP A 45 -11.34 7.60 15.40
C TRP A 45 -10.68 8.83 16.04
N GLU A 46 -11.12 9.21 17.24
CA GLU A 46 -10.57 10.37 17.95
C GLU A 46 -9.09 10.18 18.31
N GLU A 47 -8.70 8.97 18.69
CA GLU A 47 -7.31 8.62 18.98
C GLU A 47 -6.44 8.66 17.72
N ILE A 48 -6.97 8.18 16.59
CA ILE A 48 -6.26 8.18 15.30
C ILE A 48 -6.02 9.60 14.82
N VAL A 49 -7.03 10.48 14.82
CA VAL A 49 -6.91 11.84 14.27
C VAL A 49 -6.15 12.79 15.17
N SER A 50 -6.12 12.53 16.48
CA SER A 50 -5.38 13.36 17.44
C SER A 50 -3.85 13.16 17.35
N SER A 51 -3.38 12.09 16.71
CA SER A 51 -1.96 11.82 16.47
C SER A 51 -1.62 11.82 14.97
N PRO A 52 -0.78 12.76 14.49
CA PRO A 52 -0.34 12.77 13.09
C PRO A 52 0.33 11.46 12.64
N GLN A 53 1.05 10.79 13.54
CA GLN A 53 1.73 9.53 13.26
C GLN A 53 0.73 8.39 13.09
N LYS A 54 -0.27 8.29 13.98
CA LYS A 54 -1.34 7.29 13.86
C LYS A 54 -2.17 7.52 12.62
N LEU A 55 -2.56 8.77 12.34
CA LEU A 55 -3.30 9.12 11.13
C LEU A 55 -2.51 8.76 9.85
N ALA A 56 -1.20 9.01 9.83
CA ALA A 56 -0.35 8.65 8.68
C ALA A 56 -0.21 7.13 8.50
N ALA A 57 -0.05 6.38 9.59
CA ALA A 57 -0.02 4.92 9.56
C ALA A 57 -1.35 4.34 9.09
N PHE A 58 -2.46 4.84 9.65
CA PHE A 58 -3.81 4.44 9.30
C PHE A 58 -4.13 4.71 7.83
N TYR A 59 -3.78 5.90 7.33
CA TYR A 59 -3.85 6.21 5.91
C TYR A 59 -3.15 5.16 5.04
N GLY A 60 -1.92 4.78 5.39
CA GLY A 60 -1.15 3.78 4.65
C GLY A 60 -1.84 2.41 4.61
N LEU A 61 -2.45 1.99 5.72
CA LEU A 61 -3.20 0.73 5.80
C LEU A 61 -4.44 0.75 4.90
N ILE A 62 -5.21 1.84 4.91
CA ILE A 62 -6.43 1.95 4.11
C ILE A 62 -6.11 2.10 2.63
N ASP A 63 -5.10 2.91 2.27
CA ASP A 63 -4.63 3.06 0.89
C ASP A 63 -4.15 1.72 0.32
N GLU A 64 -3.38 0.95 1.10
CA GLU A 64 -2.95 -0.39 0.72
C GLU A 64 -4.15 -1.33 0.53
N LYS A 65 -5.10 -1.35 1.47
CA LYS A 65 -6.31 -2.16 1.38
C LYS A 65 -7.09 -1.85 0.09
N LEU A 66 -7.39 -0.57 -0.16
CA LEU A 66 -8.15 -0.14 -1.34
C LEU A 66 -7.41 -0.42 -2.65
N THR A 67 -6.09 -0.27 -2.64
CA THR A 67 -5.24 -0.63 -3.78
C THR A 67 -5.34 -2.13 -4.08
N ARG A 68 -5.26 -2.98 -3.05
CA ARG A 68 -5.45 -4.42 -3.19
C ARG A 68 -6.84 -4.78 -3.70
N GLU A 69 -7.91 -4.18 -3.16
CA GLU A 69 -9.29 -4.50 -3.59
C GLU A 69 -9.53 -4.22 -5.09
N LYS A 70 -8.75 -3.31 -5.69
CA LYS A 70 -8.73 -3.05 -7.15
C LYS A 70 -7.86 -4.03 -7.96
N GLY A 71 -7.21 -5.00 -7.32
CA GLY A 71 -6.27 -5.93 -7.94
C GLY A 71 -4.93 -5.29 -8.31
N LEU A 72 -4.61 -4.12 -7.75
CA LEU A 72 -3.36 -3.41 -7.99
C LEU A 72 -2.37 -3.74 -6.88
N ILE A 73 -1.11 -4.01 -7.23
CA ILE A 73 -0.05 -4.34 -6.26
C ILE A 73 0.36 -3.07 -5.51
N PRO A 74 0.28 -3.04 -4.17
CA PRO A 74 0.80 -1.93 -3.38
C PRO A 74 2.29 -1.71 -3.62
N LYS A 75 2.76 -0.45 -3.57
CA LYS A 75 4.18 -0.12 -3.79
C LYS A 75 5.13 -0.78 -2.78
N THR A 76 4.61 -1.12 -1.60
CA THR A 76 5.32 -1.82 -0.52
C THR A 76 5.51 -3.31 -0.82
N TYR A 77 4.81 -3.88 -1.81
CA TYR A 77 4.79 -5.31 -2.10
C TYR A 77 5.83 -5.63 -3.17
N THR A 78 7.09 -5.72 -2.75
CA THR A 78 8.25 -5.88 -3.65
C THR A 78 8.82 -7.30 -3.67
N THR A 79 8.19 -8.25 -2.97
CA THR A 79 8.67 -9.62 -2.84
C THR A 79 7.61 -10.59 -3.35
N THR A 80 8.03 -11.67 -4.02
CA THR A 80 7.12 -12.73 -4.48
C THR A 80 7.22 -13.99 -3.62
N VAL A 81 6.08 -14.65 -3.46
CA VAL A 81 5.93 -15.94 -2.77
C VAL A 81 4.87 -16.80 -3.44
N VAL A 82 4.87 -18.10 -3.13
CA VAL A 82 3.80 -19.02 -3.55
C VAL A 82 2.79 -19.19 -2.42
N CYS A 83 1.55 -18.81 -2.68
CA CYS A 83 0.44 -19.03 -1.77
C CYS A 83 -0.33 -20.31 -2.12
N ALA A 84 -0.63 -21.13 -1.12
CA ALA A 84 -1.40 -22.38 -1.27
C ALA A 84 -2.76 -22.20 -1.99
N LYS A 85 -3.37 -21.02 -1.85
CA LYS A 85 -4.71 -20.72 -2.39
C LYS A 85 -4.69 -19.81 -3.61
N CYS A 86 -3.70 -18.92 -3.73
CA CYS A 86 -3.66 -17.90 -4.78
C CYS A 86 -2.63 -18.18 -5.87
N GLY A 87 -1.70 -19.12 -5.66
CA GLY A 87 -0.53 -19.31 -6.53
C GLY A 87 0.53 -18.26 -6.23
N GLU A 88 1.33 -17.92 -7.24
CA GLU A 88 2.35 -16.87 -7.13
C GLU A 88 1.69 -15.50 -6.89
N VAL A 89 2.21 -14.74 -5.92
CA VAL A 89 1.70 -13.41 -5.54
C VAL A 89 2.83 -12.50 -5.08
N ALA A 90 2.66 -11.19 -5.27
CA ALA A 90 3.50 -10.18 -4.64
C ALA A 90 2.98 -9.87 -3.22
N ILE A 91 3.88 -9.72 -2.25
CA ILE A 91 3.60 -9.40 -0.85
C ILE A 91 4.64 -8.43 -0.29
N GLU A 92 4.32 -7.82 0.84
CA GLU A 92 5.25 -7.01 1.62
C GLU A 92 6.44 -7.87 2.11
N PRO A 93 7.70 -7.39 2.00
CA PRO A 93 8.89 -8.19 2.30
C PRO A 93 8.91 -8.84 3.68
N SER A 94 8.37 -8.18 4.71
CA SER A 94 8.38 -8.74 6.07
C SER A 94 7.53 -10.01 6.21
N LEU A 95 6.61 -10.25 5.26
CA LEU A 95 5.71 -11.41 5.24
C LEU A 95 6.25 -12.61 4.44
N ARG A 96 7.46 -12.52 3.85
CA ARG A 96 7.99 -13.54 2.91
C ARG A 96 8.08 -14.95 3.51
N GLY A 97 8.47 -15.07 4.78
CA GLY A 97 8.82 -16.35 5.36
C GLY A 97 9.90 -17.08 4.54
N ASP A 98 9.70 -18.37 4.30
CA ASP A 98 10.55 -19.25 3.49
C ASP A 98 10.24 -19.21 1.98
N GLY A 99 9.31 -18.34 1.56
CA GLY A 99 8.86 -18.25 0.17
C GLY A 99 7.54 -19.00 -0.11
N TYR A 100 7.00 -19.74 0.86
CA TYR A 100 5.69 -20.38 0.76
C TYR A 100 4.77 -19.99 1.91
N ILE A 101 3.53 -19.61 1.62
CA ILE A 101 2.58 -19.17 2.65
C ILE A 101 1.19 -19.81 2.51
N GLN A 102 0.57 -20.13 3.66
CA GLN A 102 -0.76 -20.73 3.71
C GLN A 102 -1.87 -19.74 3.36
N ASN A 103 -1.72 -18.47 3.75
CA ASN A 103 -2.65 -17.40 3.40
C ASN A 103 -1.87 -16.13 3.08
N CYS A 104 -2.11 -15.56 1.89
CA CYS A 104 -1.57 -14.27 1.50
C CYS A 104 -2.64 -13.15 1.69
N PRO A 105 -2.24 -11.87 1.69
CA PRO A 105 -3.18 -10.75 1.72
C PRO A 105 -4.25 -10.80 0.62
N TRP A 106 -3.95 -11.41 -0.54
CA TRP A 106 -4.88 -11.57 -1.66
C TRP A 106 -5.93 -12.66 -1.48
N CYS A 107 -5.76 -13.54 -0.48
CA CYS A 107 -6.75 -14.59 -0.21
C CYS A 107 -8.14 -14.02 0.11
N LEU A 108 -8.21 -12.85 0.73
CA LEU A 108 -9.49 -12.20 1.02
C LEU A 108 -10.18 -11.77 -0.27
N ASN A 109 -9.47 -11.11 -1.19
CA ASN A 109 -9.99 -10.74 -2.50
C ASN A 109 -10.54 -11.96 -3.25
N ARG A 110 -9.76 -13.05 -3.30
CA ARG A 110 -10.17 -14.28 -3.98
C ARG A 110 -11.46 -14.85 -3.39
N ARG A 111 -11.62 -14.84 -2.06
CA ARG A 111 -12.86 -15.30 -1.39
C ARG A 111 -14.07 -14.41 -1.71
N GLN A 112 -13.83 -13.11 -1.90
CA GLN A 112 -14.87 -12.12 -2.20
C GLN A 112 -15.16 -11.96 -3.70
N GLY A 113 -14.47 -12.71 -4.58
CA GLY A 113 -14.59 -12.53 -6.02
C GLY A 113 -13.98 -11.23 -6.55
N LEU A 114 -13.14 -10.56 -5.75
CA LEU A 114 -12.42 -9.37 -6.15
C LEU A 114 -11.19 -9.72 -6.99
N PRO A 115 -10.72 -8.78 -7.84
CA PRO A 115 -9.53 -9.01 -8.66
C PRO A 115 -8.28 -9.27 -7.80
N ILE A 116 -7.40 -10.11 -8.33
CA ILE A 116 -6.03 -10.33 -7.83
C ILE A 116 -5.03 -9.94 -8.93
N PRO A 117 -3.77 -9.65 -8.59
CA PRO A 117 -2.78 -9.25 -9.58
C PRO A 117 -2.56 -10.32 -10.64
N THR A 118 -2.37 -9.87 -11.89
CA THR A 118 -1.98 -10.74 -12.99
C THR A 118 -0.51 -11.15 -12.88
N ALA A 119 -0.13 -12.22 -13.57
CA ALA A 119 1.27 -12.66 -13.63
C ALA A 119 2.22 -11.54 -14.10
N ASP A 120 1.80 -10.72 -15.07
CA ASP A 120 2.62 -9.60 -15.56
C ASP A 120 2.73 -8.44 -14.56
N GLN A 121 1.72 -8.23 -13.71
CA GLN A 121 1.86 -7.30 -12.60
C GLN A 121 2.86 -7.83 -11.57
N ILE A 122 2.79 -9.12 -11.24
CA ILE A 122 3.68 -9.77 -10.26
C ILE A 122 5.15 -9.72 -10.73
N LYS A 123 5.43 -10.07 -11.99
CA LYS A 123 6.78 -9.98 -12.58
C LYS A 123 7.37 -8.57 -12.54
N ARG A 124 6.53 -7.55 -12.75
CA ARG A 124 6.97 -6.14 -12.66
C ARG A 124 7.28 -5.75 -11.22
N ALA A 125 6.54 -6.28 -10.25
CA ALA A 125 6.74 -6.00 -8.83
C ALA A 125 7.98 -6.69 -8.23
N SER A 126 8.36 -7.87 -8.71
CA SER A 126 9.53 -8.62 -8.22
C SER A 126 10.88 -8.01 -8.64
N GLY A 127 10.89 -7.00 -9.51
CA GLY A 127 12.12 -6.49 -10.09
C GLY A 127 12.77 -7.46 -11.08
N ASP A 128 12.09 -8.55 -11.47
CA ASP A 128 12.52 -9.47 -12.54
C ASP A 128 12.34 -8.86 -13.93
N ASN A 129 12.58 -7.55 -14.06
CA ASN A 129 12.97 -6.95 -15.31
C ASN A 129 14.45 -7.25 -15.58
N LYS A 130 14.86 -8.51 -15.41
CA LYS A 130 15.98 -9.04 -16.17
C LYS A 130 15.52 -9.01 -17.61
N LEU A 131 15.85 -7.91 -18.29
CA LEU A 131 15.95 -7.84 -19.73
C LEU A 131 16.54 -9.19 -20.17
N TRP A 132 15.75 -9.96 -20.90
CA TRP A 132 16.27 -11.06 -21.69
C TRP A 132 17.20 -10.43 -22.73
N VAL A 133 18.45 -10.18 -22.34
CA VAL A 133 19.56 -10.07 -23.27
C VAL A 133 19.75 -11.47 -23.81
N ASN A 134 19.08 -11.74 -24.94
CA ASN A 134 19.52 -12.79 -25.84
C ASN A 134 20.98 -12.46 -26.21
N SER A 135 21.89 -13.34 -25.82
CA SER A 135 23.27 -13.40 -26.31
C SER A 135 23.59 -14.86 -26.58
#